data_AF-A0A1G9HXY9-F1
#
_entry.id   AF-A0A1G9HXY9-F1
#
_cell.length_a   1.000
_cell.length_b   1.000
_cell.length_c   1.000
_cell.angle_alpha   90.00
_cell.angle_beta   90.00
_cell.angle_gamma   90.00
#
_symmetry.space_group_name_H-M   'P 1'
#
loop_
_entity.id
_entity.type
_entity.pdbx_description
1 polymer ?
#
loop_
_entity_poly.entity_id
_entity_poly.type
_entity_poly.pdbx_seq_one_letter_code
_entity_poly.pdbx_strand_id
1 'polypeptide(L)'
;MDVRLDMELADFRTQISEALAEGGTQPLVRLTDEELAVLDPEETFIPKPCLSAMDTQQREWAMATALRSLVSREVVEIHNIEELDAALYGAQEAAADMRIRMDVDLALALRRTADRALAITQHTAAGTAFGYVHIHAANLLLVERITAGGMHLFTLADKVHEAVNLVQPLLDPFGVADQDGPLTPLDPSALDREHVGPLAAVIDNARIVAELVLLSDPPGPMLTTYVTDRAVWAVLVDSPHAPTGITARSVSTATLSQHIAEMLSAGNQEAHHA
;
A
#
# COMPACT_ATOMS: atom_id res chain seq x y z
N MET A 1 6.26 3.08 -36.23
CA MET A 1 7.11 4.25 -35.90
C MET A 1 7.35 4.13 -34.43
N ASP A 2 8.50 3.56 -34.08
CA ASP A 2 8.81 3.06 -32.75
C ASP A 2 9.33 4.25 -31.93
N VAL A 3 8.44 4.88 -31.15
CA VAL A 3 8.86 5.93 -30.22
C VAL A 3 9.49 5.19 -29.04
N ARG A 4 10.77 4.86 -29.17
CA ARG A 4 11.60 4.53 -28.00
C ARG A 4 11.65 5.79 -27.14
N LEU A 5 10.80 5.83 -26.13
CA LEU A 5 10.96 6.74 -25.00
C LEU A 5 12.22 6.28 -24.25
N ASP A 6 13.40 6.66 -24.76
CA ASP A 6 14.62 6.73 -23.96
C ASP A 6 14.50 7.92 -23.01
N MET A 7 13.52 7.85 -22.12
CA MET A 7 13.32 8.81 -21.04
C MET A 7 13.84 8.15 -19.78
N GLU A 8 14.78 8.81 -19.09
CA GLU A 8 15.22 8.32 -17.80
C GLU A 8 14.03 8.28 -16.83
N LEU A 9 14.00 7.28 -15.94
CA LEU A 9 12.89 7.10 -15.00
C LEU A 9 12.63 8.36 -14.15
N ALA A 10 13.67 9.15 -13.89
CA ALA A 10 13.58 10.44 -13.20
C ALA A 10 12.79 11.50 -14.00
N ASP A 11 13.02 11.58 -15.31
CA ASP A 11 12.32 12.51 -16.21
C ASP A 11 10.84 12.12 -16.35
N PHE A 12 10.56 10.83 -16.44
CA PHE A 12 9.19 10.31 -16.46
C PHE A 12 8.42 10.65 -15.19
N ARG A 13 9.05 10.41 -14.02
CA ARG A 13 8.47 10.76 -12.72
C ARG A 13 8.17 12.25 -12.63
N THR A 14 9.05 13.09 -13.16
CA THR A 14 8.85 14.55 -13.18
C THR A 14 7.63 14.94 -14.01
N GLN A 15 7.51 14.44 -15.25
CA GLN A 15 6.37 14.74 -16.12
C GLN A 15 5.03 14.28 -15.53
N ILE A 16 4.98 13.10 -14.92
CA ILE A 16 3.77 12.64 -14.23
C ILE A 16 3.43 13.56 -13.07
N SER A 17 4.43 13.93 -12.27
CA SER A 17 4.21 14.80 -11.11
C SER A 17 3.66 16.17 -11.53
N GLU A 18 4.17 16.74 -12.62
CA GLU A 18 3.67 17.99 -13.19
C GLU A 18 2.22 17.85 -13.69
N ALA A 19 1.90 16.76 -14.38
CA ALA A 19 0.53 16.50 -14.85
C ALA A 19 -0.46 16.27 -13.69
N LEU A 20 -0.04 15.61 -12.62
CA LEU A 20 -0.85 15.37 -11.42
C LEU A 20 -1.08 16.64 -10.60
N ALA A 21 -0.10 17.56 -10.57
CA ALA A 21 -0.15 18.78 -9.76
C ALA A 21 -1.38 19.67 -10.06
N GLU A 22 -2.01 19.51 -11.22
CA GLU A 22 -3.22 20.22 -11.63
C GLU A 22 -4.53 19.56 -11.12
N GLY A 23 -4.49 18.30 -10.66
CA GLY A 23 -5.68 17.49 -10.37
C GLY A 23 -5.79 16.86 -8.98
N GLY A 24 -4.72 16.89 -8.17
CA GLY A 24 -4.68 16.26 -6.85
C GLY A 24 -4.62 14.73 -6.97
N THR A 25 -5.64 14.02 -6.45
CA THR A 25 -5.69 12.55 -6.53
C THR A 25 -6.29 12.03 -7.83
N GLN A 26 -5.70 10.99 -8.41
CA GLN A 26 -6.22 10.34 -9.63
C GLN A 26 -6.35 8.81 -9.44
N PRO A 27 -7.57 8.26 -9.42
CA PRO A 27 -7.77 6.81 -9.47
C PRO A 27 -7.23 6.25 -10.79
N LEU A 28 -6.43 5.18 -10.73
CA LEU A 28 -5.86 4.52 -11.91
C LEU A 28 -6.67 3.29 -12.29
N VAL A 29 -6.53 2.22 -11.52
CA VAL A 29 -7.13 0.93 -11.83
C VAL A 29 -7.55 0.19 -10.56
N ARG A 30 -8.48 -0.74 -10.73
CA ARG A 30 -8.88 -1.73 -9.74
C ARG A 30 -8.60 -3.12 -10.30
N LEU A 31 -7.84 -3.92 -9.57
CA LEU A 31 -7.44 -5.27 -9.94
C LEU A 31 -7.75 -6.23 -8.80
N THR A 32 -8.17 -7.45 -9.11
CA THR A 32 -8.21 -8.52 -8.10
C THR A 32 -6.81 -9.11 -7.87
N ASP A 33 -6.62 -9.88 -6.80
CA ASP A 33 -5.41 -10.65 -6.53
C ASP A 33 -4.97 -11.48 -7.75
N GLU A 34 -5.92 -12.14 -8.40
CA GLU A 34 -5.70 -12.99 -9.57
C GLU A 34 -5.29 -12.17 -10.79
N GLU A 35 -5.97 -11.04 -11.03
CA GLU A 35 -5.63 -10.14 -12.13
C GLU A 35 -4.22 -9.54 -11.93
N LEU A 36 -3.89 -9.17 -10.68
CA LEU A 36 -2.56 -8.71 -10.33
C LEU A 36 -1.52 -9.83 -10.46
N ALA A 37 -1.84 -11.08 -10.16
CA ALA A 37 -0.93 -12.22 -10.35
C ALA A 37 -0.70 -12.56 -11.83
N VAL A 38 -1.66 -12.28 -12.72
CA VAL A 38 -1.47 -12.41 -14.17
C VAL A 38 -0.56 -11.31 -14.71
N LEU A 39 -0.76 -10.06 -14.25
CA LEU A 39 -0.06 -8.89 -14.78
C LEU A 39 1.31 -8.63 -14.13
N ASP A 40 1.46 -9.03 -12.87
CA ASP A 40 2.67 -8.86 -12.05
C ASP A 40 2.98 -10.19 -11.33
N PRO A 41 3.53 -11.16 -12.09
CA PRO A 41 3.72 -12.54 -11.61
C PRO A 41 4.88 -12.66 -10.61
N GLU A 42 5.74 -11.65 -10.50
CA GLU A 42 6.82 -11.64 -9.52
C GLU A 42 6.27 -11.63 -8.09
N GLU A 43 6.91 -12.40 -7.22
CA GLU A 43 6.51 -12.47 -5.82
C GLU A 43 6.93 -11.17 -5.10
N THR A 44 5.92 -10.42 -4.64
CA THR A 44 6.10 -9.15 -3.92
C THR A 44 5.71 -9.32 -2.45
N PHE A 45 6.24 -8.46 -1.57
CA PHE A 45 5.86 -8.43 -0.15
C PHE A 45 4.41 -8.00 0.12
N ILE A 46 3.73 -7.46 -0.90
CA ILE A 46 2.33 -7.02 -0.81
C ILE A 46 1.41 -8.25 -0.83
N PRO A 47 0.46 -8.37 0.13
CA PRO A 47 -0.40 -9.52 0.25
C PRO A 47 -1.39 -9.63 -0.91
N LYS A 48 -1.70 -10.87 -1.26
CA LYS A 48 -2.79 -11.29 -2.17
C LYS A 48 -3.72 -12.24 -1.38
N PRO A 49 -4.58 -11.72 -0.48
CA PRO A 49 -5.26 -12.53 0.55
C PRO A 49 -6.11 -13.68 -0.01
N CYS A 50 -6.89 -13.45 -1.05
CA CYS A 50 -7.75 -14.45 -1.67
C CYS A 50 -6.93 -15.50 -2.42
N LEU A 51 -5.98 -15.06 -3.24
CA LEU A 51 -5.12 -15.97 -4.01
C LEU A 51 -4.24 -16.83 -3.09
N SER A 52 -3.75 -16.27 -1.98
CA SER A 52 -2.92 -16.99 -1.01
C SER A 52 -3.68 -18.14 -0.32
N ALA A 53 -5.00 -18.03 -0.18
CA ALA A 53 -5.85 -19.04 0.44
C ALA A 53 -6.23 -20.19 -0.51
N MET A 54 -6.00 -20.04 -1.81
CA MET A 54 -6.30 -21.05 -2.83
C MET A 54 -5.20 -22.09 -2.94
N ASP A 55 -5.56 -23.32 -3.30
CA ASP A 55 -4.60 -24.35 -3.72
C ASP A 55 -4.08 -24.09 -5.14
N THR A 56 -3.06 -24.84 -5.58
CA THR A 56 -2.42 -24.64 -6.89
C THR A 56 -3.39 -24.71 -8.06
N GLN A 57 -4.31 -25.68 -8.05
CA GLN A 57 -5.25 -25.89 -9.16
C GLN A 57 -6.30 -24.77 -9.21
N GLN A 58 -6.79 -24.36 -8.05
CA GLN A 58 -7.71 -23.22 -7.91
C GLN A 58 -7.05 -21.93 -8.40
N ARG A 59 -5.79 -21.67 -8.02
CA ARG A 59 -5.04 -20.48 -8.48
C ARG A 59 -4.93 -20.44 -10.00
N GLU A 60 -4.57 -21.56 -10.63
CA GLU A 60 -4.43 -21.65 -12.08
C GLU A 60 -5.76 -21.29 -12.79
N TRP A 61 -6.88 -21.86 -12.34
CA TRP A 61 -8.20 -21.55 -12.91
C TRP A 61 -8.65 -20.11 -12.63
N ALA A 62 -8.36 -19.60 -11.44
CA ALA A 62 -8.69 -18.23 -11.06
C ALA A 62 -7.90 -17.23 -11.92
N MET A 63 -6.60 -17.46 -12.13
CA MET A 63 -5.74 -16.66 -13.01
C MET A 63 -6.17 -16.75 -14.49
N ALA A 64 -6.54 -17.93 -14.99
CA ALA A 64 -7.07 -18.07 -16.35
C ALA A 64 -8.38 -17.27 -16.54
N THR A 65 -9.25 -17.30 -15.53
CA THR A 65 -10.49 -16.51 -15.51
C THR A 65 -10.20 -15.01 -15.44
N ALA A 66 -9.21 -14.61 -14.63
CA ALA A 66 -8.75 -13.24 -14.51
C ALA A 66 -8.16 -12.70 -15.83
N LEU A 67 -7.32 -13.48 -16.53
CA LEU A 67 -6.82 -13.11 -17.85
C LEU A 67 -7.97 -12.89 -18.83
N ARG A 68 -8.97 -13.77 -18.85
CA ARG A 68 -10.17 -13.60 -19.68
C ARG A 68 -10.93 -12.32 -19.33
N SER A 69 -11.08 -12.00 -18.04
CA SER A 69 -11.66 -10.75 -17.56
C SER A 69 -10.89 -9.54 -18.07
N LEU A 70 -9.56 -9.54 -17.94
CA LEU A 70 -8.67 -8.47 -18.38
C LEU A 70 -8.77 -8.22 -19.88
N VAL A 71 -8.77 -9.28 -20.70
CA VAL A 71 -8.95 -9.17 -22.15
C VAL A 71 -10.34 -8.64 -22.49
N SER A 72 -11.39 -9.15 -21.84
CA SER A 72 -12.77 -8.71 -22.11
C SER A 72 -13.04 -7.24 -21.75
N ARG A 73 -12.24 -6.68 -20.83
CA ARG A 73 -12.32 -5.27 -20.40
C ARG A 73 -11.30 -4.37 -21.13
N GLU A 74 -10.63 -4.89 -22.15
CA GLU A 74 -9.60 -4.18 -22.92
C GLU A 74 -8.47 -3.63 -22.02
N VAL A 75 -8.19 -4.31 -20.90
CA VAL A 75 -7.04 -4.02 -20.04
C VAL A 75 -5.78 -4.69 -20.59
N VAL A 76 -5.95 -5.87 -21.19
CA VAL A 76 -4.88 -6.63 -21.88
C VAL A 76 -5.30 -6.89 -23.31
N GLU A 77 -4.39 -6.67 -24.24
CA GLU A 77 -4.53 -7.03 -25.65
C GLU A 77 -3.46 -8.08 -26.02
N ILE A 78 -3.91 -9.20 -26.60
CA ILE A 78 -3.02 -10.27 -27.04
C ILE A 78 -2.76 -10.09 -28.53
N HIS A 79 -1.51 -9.87 -28.92
CA HIS A 79 -1.15 -9.48 -30.29
C HIS A 79 -0.78 -10.66 -31.19
N ASN A 80 -0.50 -11.82 -30.62
CA ASN A 80 -0.08 -13.02 -31.36
C ASN A 80 -1.09 -14.17 -31.25
N ILE A 81 -2.39 -13.86 -31.32
CA ILE A 81 -3.47 -14.85 -31.19
C ILE A 81 -3.33 -16.00 -32.21
N GLU A 82 -2.93 -15.71 -33.45
CA GLU A 82 -2.75 -16.72 -34.50
C GLU A 82 -1.61 -17.71 -34.18
N GLU A 83 -0.52 -17.23 -33.60
CA GLU A 83 0.62 -18.06 -33.18
C GLU A 83 0.24 -18.95 -31.98
N LEU A 84 -0.51 -18.38 -31.03
CA LEU A 84 -1.04 -19.11 -29.87
C LEU A 84 -2.03 -20.20 -30.31
N ASP A 85 -2.91 -19.91 -31.27
CA ASP A 85 -3.86 -20.90 -31.82
C ASP A 85 -3.11 -22.04 -32.53
N ALA A 86 -2.09 -21.73 -33.33
CA ALA A 86 -1.25 -22.74 -33.97
C ALA A 86 -0.54 -23.64 -32.93
N ALA A 87 -0.07 -23.08 -31.82
CA ALA A 87 0.56 -23.84 -30.73
C ALA A 87 -0.42 -24.84 -30.08
N LEU A 88 -1.70 -24.48 -29.94
CA LEU A 88 -2.74 -25.40 -29.42
C LEU A 88 -2.94 -26.64 -30.29
N TYR A 89 -2.66 -26.54 -31.59
CA TYR A 89 -2.76 -27.65 -32.55
C TYR A 89 -1.44 -28.40 -32.77
N GLY A 90 -0.45 -28.23 -31.88
CA GLY A 90 0.80 -28.98 -31.88
C GLY A 90 1.94 -28.35 -32.67
N ALA A 91 1.85 -27.04 -32.99
CA ALA A 91 3.01 -26.26 -33.38
C ALA A 91 3.96 -26.01 -32.19
N GLN A 92 5.05 -25.29 -32.43
CA GLN A 92 6.02 -24.92 -31.39
C GLN A 92 5.36 -24.08 -30.30
N GLU A 93 5.82 -24.22 -29.05
CA GLU A 93 5.37 -23.39 -27.93
C GLU A 93 5.52 -21.91 -28.26
N ALA A 94 4.45 -21.13 -28.06
CA ALA A 94 4.41 -19.69 -28.26
C ALA A 94 4.11 -19.00 -26.92
N ALA A 95 4.90 -17.99 -26.58
CA ALA A 95 4.62 -17.12 -25.44
C ALA A 95 3.57 -16.08 -25.84
N ALA A 96 2.66 -15.73 -24.93
CA ALA A 96 1.66 -14.70 -25.20
C ALA A 96 2.31 -13.31 -25.27
N ASP A 97 2.15 -12.61 -26.40
CA ASP A 97 2.50 -11.19 -26.56
C ASP A 97 1.36 -10.34 -26.01
N MET A 98 1.45 -10.03 -24.71
CA MET A 98 0.46 -9.24 -23.99
C MET A 98 0.87 -7.77 -23.96
N ARG A 99 -0.01 -6.89 -24.40
CA ARG A 99 0.09 -5.44 -24.16
C ARG A 99 -0.94 -5.00 -23.14
N ILE A 100 -0.49 -4.19 -22.20
CA ILE A 100 -1.28 -3.76 -21.06
C ILE A 100 -1.69 -2.30 -21.27
N ARG A 101 -2.91 -1.94 -20.86
CA ARG A 101 -3.38 -0.56 -20.89
C ARG A 101 -2.47 0.34 -20.05
N MET A 102 -2.20 1.55 -20.55
CA MET A 102 -1.16 2.44 -20.02
C MET A 102 -1.35 2.83 -18.54
N ASP A 103 -2.58 3.02 -18.07
CA ASP A 103 -2.88 3.32 -16.66
C ASP A 103 -2.53 2.15 -15.72
N VAL A 104 -2.72 0.92 -16.19
CA VAL A 104 -2.34 -0.30 -15.47
C VAL A 104 -0.84 -0.50 -15.49
N ASP A 105 -0.21 -0.35 -16.66
CA ASP A 105 1.24 -0.44 -16.77
C ASP A 105 1.95 0.60 -15.88
N LEU A 106 1.46 1.84 -15.85
CA LEU A 106 1.93 2.88 -14.94
C LEU A 106 1.80 2.47 -13.47
N ALA A 107 0.63 1.97 -13.05
CA ALA A 107 0.42 1.54 -11.67
C ALA A 107 1.40 0.43 -11.26
N LEU A 108 1.61 -0.55 -12.13
CA LEU A 108 2.52 -1.68 -11.88
C LEU A 108 3.99 -1.25 -11.89
N ALA A 109 4.37 -0.34 -12.81
CA ALA A 109 5.72 0.22 -12.86
C ALA A 109 6.05 1.01 -11.59
N LEU A 110 5.13 1.86 -11.10
CA LEU A 110 5.31 2.59 -9.85
C LEU A 110 5.36 1.62 -8.65
N ARG A 111 4.44 0.65 -8.59
CA ARG A 111 4.43 -0.39 -7.54
C ARG A 111 5.76 -1.15 -7.42
N ARG A 112 6.44 -1.46 -8.53
CA ARG A 112 7.72 -2.20 -8.54
C ARG A 112 8.94 -1.32 -8.28
N THR A 113 8.90 -0.05 -8.66
CA THR A 113 10.09 0.83 -8.68
C THR A 113 10.16 1.80 -7.50
N ALA A 114 9.26 1.65 -6.52
CA ALA A 114 9.26 2.48 -5.33
C ALA A 114 10.48 2.18 -4.46
N ASP A 115 11.22 3.21 -4.10
CA ASP A 115 12.43 3.08 -3.28
C ASP A 115 12.07 2.80 -1.81
N ARG A 116 10.88 3.27 -1.39
CA ARG A 116 10.33 3.11 -0.05
C ARG A 116 8.82 2.94 -0.14
N ALA A 117 8.25 2.27 0.86
CA ALA A 117 6.80 2.16 0.97
C ALA A 117 6.33 2.26 2.43
N LEU A 118 5.22 2.95 2.68
CA LEU A 118 4.52 2.86 3.96
C LEU A 118 3.52 1.72 3.88
N ALA A 119 3.74 0.67 4.66
CA ALA A 119 2.82 -0.45 4.79
C ALA A 119 1.86 -0.22 5.95
N ILE A 120 0.58 -0.51 5.73
CA ILE A 120 -0.50 -0.35 6.70
C ILE A 120 -1.29 -1.65 6.73
N THR A 121 -1.41 -2.25 7.90
CA THR A 121 -2.23 -3.45 8.11
C THR A 121 -3.30 -3.12 9.13
N GLN A 122 -4.58 -3.28 8.76
CA GLN A 122 -5.72 -3.10 9.65
C GLN A 122 -6.33 -4.45 9.98
N HIS A 123 -6.42 -4.76 11.27
CA HIS A 123 -7.10 -5.94 11.80
C HIS A 123 -8.45 -5.55 12.39
N THR A 124 -9.50 -6.23 11.93
CA THR A 124 -10.86 -6.10 12.46
C THR A 124 -11.45 -7.49 12.72
N ALA A 125 -12.58 -7.56 13.41
CA ALA A 125 -13.33 -8.82 13.55
C ALA A 125 -13.84 -9.38 12.21
N ALA A 126 -13.98 -8.54 11.17
CA ALA A 126 -14.44 -8.95 9.84
C ALA A 126 -13.29 -9.43 8.93
N GLY A 127 -12.04 -9.31 9.37
CA GLY A 127 -10.85 -9.67 8.60
C GLY A 127 -9.81 -8.56 8.57
N THR A 128 -8.81 -8.75 7.72
CA THR A 128 -7.67 -7.85 7.56
C THR A 128 -7.80 -7.04 6.26
N ALA A 129 -7.57 -5.75 6.34
CA ALA A 129 -7.41 -4.86 5.18
C ALA A 129 -5.99 -4.30 5.17
N PHE A 130 -5.50 -3.92 3.99
CA PHE A 130 -4.15 -3.40 3.85
C PHE A 130 -4.13 -2.08 3.07
N GLY A 131 -3.12 -1.28 3.32
CA GLY A 131 -2.81 -0.08 2.57
C GLY A 131 -1.31 0.01 2.34
N TYR A 132 -0.90 0.38 1.15
CA TYR A 132 0.48 0.65 0.81
C TYR A 132 0.57 2.03 0.18
N VAL A 133 1.52 2.84 0.61
CA VAL A 133 1.89 4.07 -0.07
C VAL A 133 3.29 3.90 -0.61
N HIS A 134 3.39 3.71 -1.92
CA HIS A 134 4.63 3.60 -2.68
C HIS A 134 5.19 5.01 -2.93
N ILE A 135 6.38 5.27 -2.42
CA ILE A 135 6.97 6.62 -2.36
C ILE A 135 8.06 6.73 -3.41
N HIS A 136 7.85 7.58 -4.42
CA HIS A 136 8.87 7.88 -5.44
C HIS A 136 9.48 9.27 -5.26
N ALA A 137 8.66 10.25 -4.87
CA ALA A 137 9.06 11.61 -4.56
C ALA A 137 8.04 12.23 -3.60
N ALA A 138 8.36 13.41 -3.04
CA ALA A 138 7.43 14.15 -2.18
C ALA A 138 6.10 14.51 -2.88
N ASN A 139 6.12 14.54 -4.22
CA ASN A 139 5.00 14.89 -5.09
C ASN A 139 4.56 13.76 -6.04
N LEU A 140 5.02 12.52 -5.80
CA LEU A 140 4.61 11.36 -6.58
C LEU A 140 4.49 10.15 -5.66
N LEU A 141 3.25 9.87 -5.27
CA LEU A 141 2.90 8.72 -4.43
C LEU A 141 1.86 7.86 -5.13
N LEU A 142 2.07 6.55 -5.11
CA LEU A 142 1.04 5.58 -5.50
C LEU A 142 0.44 4.94 -4.25
N VAL A 143 -0.84 5.18 -4.01
CA VAL A 143 -1.60 4.56 -2.92
C VAL A 143 -2.32 3.32 -3.44
N GLU A 144 -2.03 2.18 -2.83
CA GLU A 144 -2.65 0.88 -3.07
C GLU A 144 -3.46 0.47 -1.84
N ARG A 145 -4.78 0.42 -1.96
CA ARG A 145 -5.67 -0.08 -0.89
C ARG A 145 -6.16 -1.47 -1.24
N ILE A 146 -6.04 -2.39 -0.29
CA ILE A 146 -6.36 -3.81 -0.47
C ILE A 146 -7.49 -4.18 0.48
N THR A 147 -8.59 -4.63 -0.10
CA THR A 147 -9.73 -5.12 0.68
C THR A 147 -9.49 -6.55 1.14
N ALA A 148 -10.21 -6.99 2.19
CA ALA A 148 -10.18 -8.38 2.63
C ALA A 148 -10.59 -9.39 1.53
N GLY A 149 -11.34 -8.94 0.52
CA GLY A 149 -11.75 -9.74 -0.63
C GLY A 149 -10.73 -9.80 -1.77
N GLY A 150 -9.50 -9.30 -1.59
CA GLY A 150 -8.47 -9.35 -2.62
C GLY A 150 -8.64 -8.33 -3.75
N MET A 151 -9.38 -7.22 -3.51
CA MET A 151 -9.45 -6.11 -4.47
C MET A 151 -8.38 -5.06 -4.13
N HIS A 152 -7.51 -4.77 -5.08
CA HIS A 152 -6.48 -3.74 -5.05
C HIS A 152 -6.98 -2.48 -5.78
N LEU A 153 -6.96 -1.34 -5.10
CA LEU A 153 -7.37 -0.04 -5.63
C LEU A 153 -6.13 0.87 -5.70
N PHE A 154 -5.74 1.24 -6.91
CA PHE A 154 -4.58 2.10 -7.17
C PHE A 154 -5.00 3.54 -7.40
N THR A 155 -4.40 4.48 -6.67
CA THR A 155 -4.66 5.92 -6.77
C THR A 155 -3.35 6.69 -6.71
N LEU A 156 -3.13 7.60 -7.66
CA LEU A 156 -2.02 8.54 -7.59
C LEU A 156 -2.39 9.70 -6.66
N ALA A 157 -1.41 10.15 -5.88
CA ALA A 157 -1.49 11.36 -5.07
C ALA A 157 -0.29 12.24 -5.37
N ASP A 158 -0.56 13.53 -5.57
CA ASP A 158 0.45 14.53 -5.93
C ASP A 158 1.13 15.16 -4.70
N LYS A 159 0.58 14.92 -3.51
CA LYS A 159 1.03 15.48 -2.24
C LYS A 159 0.81 14.48 -1.11
N VAL A 160 1.70 14.55 -0.12
CA VAL A 160 1.64 13.72 1.10
C VAL A 160 0.28 13.79 1.79
N HIS A 161 -0.31 14.98 1.93
CA HIS A 161 -1.59 15.14 2.63
C HIS A 161 -2.76 14.42 1.93
N GLU A 162 -2.71 14.29 0.60
CA GLU A 162 -3.71 13.55 -0.15
C GLU A 162 -3.57 12.04 0.06
N ALA A 163 -2.33 11.55 0.05
CA ALA A 163 -2.03 10.16 0.40
C ALA A 163 -2.48 9.84 1.83
N VAL A 164 -2.24 10.75 2.78
CA VAL A 164 -2.74 10.65 4.17
C VAL A 164 -4.27 10.50 4.18
N ASN A 165 -5.01 11.36 3.47
CA ASN A 165 -6.47 11.29 3.41
C ASN A 165 -6.98 9.95 2.84
N LEU A 166 -6.24 9.35 1.90
CA LEU A 166 -6.62 8.07 1.29
C LEU A 166 -6.44 6.88 2.24
N VAL A 167 -5.42 6.91 3.12
CA VAL A 167 -5.09 5.80 4.02
C VAL A 167 -5.58 5.97 5.45
N GLN A 168 -5.83 7.21 5.90
CA GLN A 168 -6.34 7.50 7.24
C GLN A 168 -7.61 6.71 7.62
N PRO A 169 -8.57 6.43 6.72
CA PRO A 169 -9.71 5.59 7.05
C PRO A 169 -9.36 4.15 7.45
N LEU A 170 -8.13 3.67 7.20
CA LEU A 170 -7.65 2.38 7.72
C LEU A 170 -7.26 2.46 9.20
N LEU A 171 -7.02 3.65 9.73
CA LEU A 171 -6.59 3.88 11.11
C LEU A 171 -7.72 4.44 11.98
N ASP A 172 -8.61 5.25 11.39
CA ASP A 172 -9.79 5.78 12.05
C ASP A 172 -11.03 5.66 11.14
N PRO A 173 -11.53 4.44 10.90
CA PRO A 173 -12.69 4.24 10.04
C PRO A 173 -13.99 4.82 10.59
N PHE A 174 -14.05 5.10 11.90
CA PHE A 174 -15.24 5.62 12.57
C PHE A 174 -15.19 7.13 12.81
N GLY A 175 -14.06 7.79 12.52
CA GLY A 175 -13.88 9.23 12.76
C GLY A 175 -13.94 9.60 14.24
N VAL A 176 -13.40 8.74 15.12
CA VAL A 176 -13.44 8.92 16.58
C VAL A 176 -12.15 9.51 17.16
N ALA A 177 -11.15 9.82 16.31
CA ALA A 177 -9.95 10.53 16.72
C ALA A 177 -10.25 12.02 16.99
N ASP A 178 -10.57 12.36 18.25
CA ASP A 178 -10.99 13.70 18.66
C ASP A 178 -9.83 14.54 19.23
N GLN A 179 -9.28 14.12 20.38
CA GLN A 179 -8.31 14.93 21.15
C GLN A 179 -7.06 14.15 21.56
N ASP A 180 -5.94 14.88 21.58
CA ASP A 180 -4.67 14.40 22.06
C ASP A 180 -4.68 14.24 23.58
N GLY A 181 -4.38 13.03 24.04
CA GLY A 181 -4.18 12.72 25.45
C GLY A 181 -2.75 12.97 25.91
N PRO A 182 -2.47 12.82 27.22
CA PRO A 182 -1.13 12.90 27.74
C PRO A 182 -0.23 11.78 27.16
N LEU A 183 1.01 12.13 26.84
CA LEU A 183 2.02 11.17 26.40
C LEU A 183 2.43 10.28 27.57
N THR A 184 2.29 8.97 27.38
CA THR A 184 2.70 7.95 28.34
C THR A 184 3.92 7.22 27.77
N PRO A 185 5.12 7.38 28.36
CA PRO A 185 6.27 6.57 27.98
C PRO A 185 6.03 5.12 28.37
N LEU A 186 6.37 4.19 27.48
CA LEU A 186 6.30 2.75 27.74
C LEU A 186 7.71 2.19 27.92
N ASP A 187 7.90 1.30 28.89
CA ASP A 187 9.14 0.57 29.08
C ASP A 187 9.17 -0.65 28.13
N PRO A 188 10.11 -0.70 27.15
CA PRO A 188 10.21 -1.82 26.23
C PRO A 188 10.50 -3.16 26.92
N SER A 189 11.06 -3.15 28.13
CA SER A 189 11.40 -4.35 28.90
C SER A 189 10.24 -4.88 29.75
N ALA A 190 9.16 -4.11 29.88
CA ALA A 190 7.99 -4.43 30.69
C ALA A 190 6.68 -4.12 29.93
N LEU A 191 6.49 -4.72 28.76
CA LEU A 191 5.27 -4.60 27.96
C LEU A 191 4.20 -5.62 28.39
N ASP A 192 3.92 -5.68 29.68
CA ASP A 192 2.83 -6.49 30.23
C ASP A 192 1.66 -5.62 30.71
N ARG A 193 0.55 -6.27 31.05
CA ARG A 193 -0.71 -5.61 31.40
C ARG A 193 -0.59 -4.66 32.60
N GLU A 194 0.31 -4.94 33.54
CA GLU A 194 0.48 -4.16 34.77
C GLU A 194 1.30 -2.88 34.52
N HIS A 195 2.10 -2.88 33.44
CA HIS A 195 3.10 -1.85 33.16
C HIS A 195 2.74 -0.93 31.98
N VAL A 196 1.76 -1.30 31.13
CA VAL A 196 1.30 -0.45 30.02
C VAL A 196 0.22 0.58 30.41
N GLY A 197 -0.19 0.62 31.68
CA GLY A 197 -1.06 1.65 32.23
C GLY A 197 -2.45 1.73 31.56
N PRO A 198 -2.96 2.95 31.22
CA PRO A 198 -4.27 3.12 30.59
C PRO A 198 -4.46 2.35 29.28
N LEU A 199 -3.36 2.05 28.57
CA LEU A 199 -3.39 1.32 27.32
C LEU A 199 -3.92 -0.11 27.48
N ALA A 200 -3.76 -0.74 28.66
CA ALA A 200 -4.27 -2.10 28.90
C ALA A 200 -5.78 -2.21 28.64
N ALA A 201 -6.55 -1.27 29.18
CA ALA A 201 -8.00 -1.23 28.96
C ALA A 201 -8.36 -0.91 27.51
N VAL A 202 -7.54 -0.12 26.82
CA VAL A 202 -7.74 0.21 25.40
C VAL A 202 -7.52 -1.02 24.53
N ILE A 203 -6.45 -1.79 24.77
CA ILE A 203 -6.15 -3.04 24.06
C ILE A 203 -7.31 -4.02 24.23
N ASP A 204 -7.80 -4.20 25.46
CA ASP A 204 -8.92 -5.12 25.76
C ASP A 204 -10.23 -4.75 25.03
N ASN A 205 -10.43 -3.47 24.74
CA ASN A 205 -11.66 -2.94 24.13
C ASN A 205 -11.47 -2.48 22.67
N ALA A 206 -10.30 -2.68 22.09
CA ALA A 206 -10.00 -2.29 20.73
C ALA A 206 -10.88 -3.09 19.76
N ARG A 207 -11.63 -2.38 18.92
CA ARG A 207 -12.42 -2.99 17.84
C ARG A 207 -11.57 -3.18 16.58
N ILE A 208 -10.56 -2.35 16.44
CA ILE A 208 -9.65 -2.31 15.30
C ILE A 208 -8.26 -2.04 15.83
N VAL A 209 -7.30 -2.79 15.32
CA VAL A 209 -5.88 -2.56 15.53
C VAL A 209 -5.26 -2.33 14.17
N ALA A 210 -4.51 -1.26 13.98
CA ALA A 210 -3.78 -1.06 12.73
C ALA A 210 -2.31 -0.76 12.98
N GLU A 211 -1.45 -1.35 12.16
CA GLU A 211 0.00 -1.21 12.21
C GLU A 211 0.46 -0.46 10.97
N LEU A 212 1.35 0.52 11.17
CA LEU A 212 2.02 1.25 10.11
C LEU A 212 3.52 1.09 10.25
N VAL A 213 4.17 0.67 9.17
CA VAL A 213 5.61 0.45 9.12
C VAL A 213 6.15 1.10 7.87
N LEU A 214 7.17 1.95 8.02
CA LEU A 214 7.93 2.44 6.87
C LEU A 214 8.93 1.38 6.43
N LEU A 215 8.71 0.82 5.24
CA LEU A 215 9.62 -0.08 4.55
C LEU A 215 10.66 0.77 3.81
N SER A 216 11.81 0.96 4.46
CA SER A 216 12.96 1.72 3.96
C SER A 216 14.27 1.13 4.46
N ASP A 217 15.38 1.49 3.83
CA ASP A 217 16.73 1.27 4.34
C ASP A 217 17.39 2.63 4.63
N PRO A 218 17.70 2.98 5.90
CA PRO A 218 17.47 2.21 7.12
C PRO A 218 15.97 2.12 7.50
N PRO A 219 15.59 1.15 8.38
CA PRO A 219 14.21 1.02 8.86
C PRO A 219 13.69 2.29 9.53
N GLY A 220 12.46 2.68 9.20
CA GLY A 220 11.82 3.87 9.76
C GLY A 220 11.04 3.64 11.06
N PRO A 221 10.34 4.68 11.54
CA PRO A 221 9.46 4.57 12.70
C PRO A 221 8.32 3.58 12.46
N MET A 222 7.70 3.13 13.55
CA MET A 222 6.51 2.28 13.52
C MET A 222 5.40 2.90 14.37
N LEU A 223 4.17 2.82 13.89
CA LEU A 223 2.99 3.31 14.57
C LEU A 223 1.97 2.19 14.69
N THR A 224 1.49 1.91 15.90
CA THR A 224 0.34 1.01 16.11
C THR A 224 -0.82 1.83 16.63
N THR A 225 -2.00 1.64 16.06
CA THR A 225 -3.24 2.29 16.49
C THR A 225 -4.22 1.28 17.06
N TYR A 226 -4.90 1.67 18.12
CA TYR A 226 -5.99 0.93 18.76
C TYR A 226 -7.24 1.81 18.73
N VAL A 227 -8.26 1.36 18.00
CA VAL A 227 -9.52 2.11 17.84
C VAL A 227 -10.58 1.51 18.74
N THR A 228 -11.15 2.36 19.59
CA THR A 228 -12.30 2.04 20.43
C THR A 228 -13.55 2.70 19.87
N ASP A 229 -14.68 2.63 20.58
CA ASP A 229 -15.88 3.39 20.24
C ASP A 229 -15.78 4.91 20.52
N ARG A 230 -14.73 5.34 21.22
CA ARG A 230 -14.60 6.72 21.74
C ARG A 230 -13.32 7.45 21.38
N ALA A 231 -12.27 6.71 21.05
CA ALA A 231 -10.94 7.28 20.82
C ALA A 231 -10.09 6.36 19.97
N VAL A 232 -9.14 6.98 19.26
CA VAL A 232 -7.98 6.31 18.67
C VAL A 232 -6.79 6.52 19.59
N TRP A 233 -6.15 5.44 20.00
CA TRP A 233 -4.87 5.45 20.69
C TRP A 233 -3.77 5.10 19.72
N ALA A 234 -2.65 5.82 19.79
CA ALA A 234 -1.46 5.59 19.02
C ALA A 234 -0.32 5.19 19.95
N VAL A 235 0.42 4.15 19.56
CA VAL A 235 1.70 3.74 20.13
C VAL A 235 2.75 4.00 19.06
N LEU A 236 3.66 4.94 19.30
CA LEU A 236 4.74 5.30 18.40
C LEU A 236 6.04 4.67 18.89
N VAL A 237 6.79 4.08 17.96
CA VAL A 237 8.15 3.57 18.16
C VAL A 237 9.07 4.33 17.20
N ASP A 238 9.94 5.18 17.74
CA ASP A 238 10.78 6.08 16.94
C ASP A 238 11.76 5.33 16.03
N SER A 239 12.34 4.23 16.51
CA SER A 239 13.17 3.32 15.70
C SER A 239 13.13 1.88 16.25
N PRO A 240 13.27 0.86 15.38
CA PRO A 240 13.39 -0.52 15.84
C PRO A 240 14.54 -0.68 16.84
N HIS A 241 14.31 -1.46 17.90
CA HIS A 241 15.28 -1.75 18.96
C HIS A 241 15.80 -0.53 19.77
N ALA A 242 15.14 0.63 19.69
CA ALA A 242 15.50 1.75 20.55
C ALA A 242 15.27 1.38 22.03
N PRO A 243 16.27 1.58 22.93
CA PRO A 243 16.14 1.26 24.35
C PRO A 243 15.14 2.19 25.07
N THR A 244 14.78 3.31 24.45
CA THR A 244 13.80 4.31 24.88
C THR A 244 13.11 4.85 23.63
N GLY A 245 11.90 5.43 23.75
CA GLY A 245 11.20 6.02 22.60
C GLY A 245 9.97 5.25 22.13
N ILE A 246 9.38 4.42 23.00
CA ILE A 246 8.02 3.93 22.82
C ILE A 246 7.09 4.85 23.62
N THR A 247 6.14 5.48 22.94
CA THR A 247 5.17 6.38 23.58
C THR A 247 3.75 6.01 23.19
N ALA A 248 2.82 6.14 24.12
CA ALA A 248 1.40 5.90 23.88
C ALA A 248 0.56 7.12 24.28
N ARG A 249 -0.44 7.46 23.47
CA ARG A 249 -1.47 8.46 23.80
C ARG A 249 -2.73 8.29 22.97
N SER A 250 -3.86 8.81 23.43
CA SER A 250 -4.97 9.10 22.52
C SER A 250 -4.56 10.22 21.55
N VAL A 251 -5.05 10.16 20.32
CA VAL A 251 -4.72 11.13 19.27
C VAL A 251 -5.97 11.72 18.65
N SER A 252 -5.86 12.99 18.30
CA SER A 252 -6.77 13.68 17.40
C SER A 252 -6.55 13.26 15.94
N THR A 253 -7.55 13.52 15.10
CA THR A 253 -7.46 13.35 13.64
C THR A 253 -6.22 14.09 13.09
N ALA A 254 -5.99 15.33 13.51
CA ALA A 254 -4.87 16.14 13.04
C ALA A 254 -3.51 15.53 13.40
N THR A 255 -3.36 15.08 14.65
CA THR A 255 -2.12 14.44 15.13
C THR A 255 -1.88 13.10 14.44
N LEU A 256 -2.94 12.31 14.20
CA LEU A 256 -2.82 11.07 13.44
C LEU A 256 -2.36 11.34 12.00
N SER A 257 -2.98 12.30 11.31
CA SER A 257 -2.58 12.73 9.97
C SER A 257 -1.14 13.24 9.93
N GLN A 258 -0.72 13.99 10.95
CA GLN A 258 0.65 14.47 11.08
C GLN A 258 1.65 13.32 11.20
N HIS A 259 1.40 12.33 12.06
CA HIS A 259 2.27 11.16 12.18
C HIS A 259 2.43 10.42 10.86
N ILE A 260 1.34 10.18 10.13
CA ILE A 260 1.40 9.52 8.81
C ILE A 260 2.23 10.37 7.84
N ALA A 261 2.03 11.70 7.82
CA ALA A 261 2.77 12.60 6.95
C ALA A 261 4.28 12.63 7.27
N GLU A 262 4.63 12.58 8.56
CA GLU A 262 6.01 12.49 9.02
C GLU A 262 6.66 11.18 8.56
N MET A 263 5.96 10.05 8.69
CA MET A 263 6.44 8.75 8.18
C MET A 263 6.64 8.75 6.66
N LEU A 264 5.71 9.33 5.90
CA LEU A 264 5.81 9.43 4.43
C LEU A 264 6.94 10.36 3.96
N SER A 265 7.33 11.31 4.80
CA SER A 265 8.41 12.28 4.51
C SER A 265 9.77 11.83 5.07
N ALA A 266 9.79 10.80 5.91
CA ALA A 266 11.00 10.30 6.54
C ALA A 266 12.00 9.78 5.49
N GLY A 267 13.27 10.16 5.67
CA GLY A 267 14.36 9.80 4.75
C GLY A 267 14.52 10.69 3.51
N ASN A 268 13.75 11.76 3.33
CA ASN A 268 14.00 12.77 2.27
C ASN A 268 15.14 13.76 2.60
N GLN A 269 15.78 13.65 3.77
CA GLN A 269 16.71 14.68 4.28
C GLN A 269 18.15 14.63 3.72
N GLU A 270 18.52 13.67 2.86
CA GLU A 270 19.90 13.61 2.34
C GLU A 270 20.14 14.39 1.03
N ALA A 271 19.12 14.94 0.37
CA ALA A 271 19.29 15.59 -0.95
C ALA A 271 19.63 17.10 -0.91
N HIS A 272 19.77 17.74 0.26
CA HIS A 272 20.07 19.17 0.37
C HIS A 272 21.47 19.52 0.87
N HIS A 273 22.35 18.54 1.01
CA HIS A 273 23.78 18.76 1.30
C HIS A 273 24.68 17.95 0.36
N ALA A 274 24.66 18.31 -0.92
CA ALA A 274 25.75 18.03 -1.85
C ALA A 274 25.95 19.23 -2.78
#